data_AF-A0A3D3EVR9-F1
#
_entry.id   AF-A0A3D3EVR9-F1
#
_cell.length_a   1.000
_cell.length_b   1.000
_cell.length_c   1.000
_cell.angle_alpha   90.00
_cell.angle_beta   90.00
_cell.angle_gamma   90.00
#
_symmetry.space_group_name_H-M   'P 1'
#
loop_
_entity.id
_entity.type
_entity.pdbx_description
1 polymer ?
#
loop_
_entity_poly.entity_id
_entity_poly.type
_entity_poly.pdbx_seq_one_letter_code
_entity_poly.pdbx_strand_id
1 'polypeptide(L)'
;MEKTRERFLDRIPLSAPQSRPEEAANAITHGIGVGLSIAALVILVVFAARISDTWKVVSFSIYGATMIILFLSSALYHSFPQPYVKRFFRILDHSSIFLLIAGTY
;
A
#
# COMPACT_ATOMS: atom_id res chain seq x y z
N MET A 1 -38.27 7.15 -14.67
CA MET A 1 -37.46 7.43 -13.47
C MET A 1 -36.35 6.40 -13.39
N GLU A 2 -35.16 6.75 -13.85
CA GLU A 2 -33.99 5.87 -13.81
C GLU A 2 -33.45 5.86 -12.38
N LYS A 3 -33.60 4.75 -11.66
CA LYS A 3 -32.88 4.56 -10.40
C LYS A 3 -31.41 4.41 -10.75
N THR A 4 -30.63 5.47 -10.61
CA THR A 4 -29.17 5.41 -10.69
C THR A 4 -28.70 4.32 -9.74
N ARG A 5 -28.25 3.19 -10.29
CA ARG A 5 -27.77 2.05 -9.51
C ARG A 5 -26.48 2.49 -8.82
N GLU A 6 -26.56 2.81 -7.53
CA GLU A 6 -25.37 3.17 -6.75
C GLU A 6 -24.31 2.09 -6.90
N ARG A 7 -23.09 2.49 -7.26
CA ARG A 7 -21.98 1.53 -7.39
C ARG A 7 -21.54 1.13 -5.98
N PHE A 8 -20.99 -0.08 -5.84
CA PHE A 8 -20.47 -0.55 -4.55
C PHE A 8 -19.55 0.47 -3.88
N LEU A 9 -18.65 1.08 -4.66
CA LEU A 9 -17.72 2.09 -4.17
C LEU A 9 -18.42 3.34 -3.65
N ASP A 10 -19.61 3.70 -4.12
CA ASP A 10 -20.32 4.89 -3.62
C ASP A 10 -20.74 4.78 -2.15
N ARG A 11 -20.79 3.56 -1.62
CA ARG A 11 -21.11 3.26 -0.21
C ARG A 11 -19.91 3.40 0.73
N ILE A 12 -18.70 3.52 0.19
CA ILE A 12 -17.49 3.63 1.00
C ILE A 12 -17.31 5.10 1.39
N PRO A 13 -17.37 5.44 2.70
CA PRO A 13 -17.13 6.80 3.13
C PRO A 13 -15.71 7.20 2.77
N LEU A 14 -15.48 8.49 2.51
CA LEU A 14 -14.14 9.05 2.47
C LEU A 14 -13.78 9.64 3.84
N SER A 15 -12.49 9.76 4.13
CA SER A 15 -12.03 10.41 5.35
C SER A 15 -12.30 11.91 5.28
N ALA A 16 -12.23 12.61 6.41
CA ALA A 16 -12.31 14.07 6.40
C ALA A 16 -11.32 14.65 5.37
N PRO A 17 -11.71 15.68 4.59
CA PRO A 17 -10.83 16.24 3.58
C PRO A 17 -9.53 16.74 4.21
N GLN A 18 -8.40 16.24 3.72
CA GLN A 18 -7.09 16.76 4.08
C GLN A 18 -6.72 17.90 3.13
N SER A 19 -5.89 18.82 3.61
CA SER A 19 -5.39 19.92 2.79
C SER A 19 -4.46 19.39 1.68
N ARG A 20 -4.34 20.12 0.57
CA ARG A 20 -3.43 19.73 -0.53
C ARG A 20 -1.98 19.53 -0.08
N PRO A 21 -1.40 20.35 0.81
CA PRO A 21 -0.06 20.12 1.32
C PRO A 21 0.06 18.83 2.14
N GLU A 22 -0.96 18.48 2.95
CA GLU A 22 -0.96 17.24 3.73
C GLU A 22 -1.04 16.01 2.84
N GLU A 23 -1.93 16.01 1.83
CA GLU A 23 -2.03 14.93 0.85
C GLU A 23 -0.71 14.77 0.07
N ALA A 24 -0.07 15.87 -0.32
CA ALA A 24 1.23 15.84 -0.99
C ALA A 24 2.34 15.28 -0.07
N ALA A 25 2.38 15.72 1.19
CA ALA A 25 3.34 15.22 2.16
C ALA A 25 3.17 13.71 2.38
N ASN A 26 1.93 13.23 2.55
CA ASN A 26 1.63 11.81 2.70
C ASN A 26 1.99 11.02 1.43
N ALA A 27 1.65 11.51 0.24
CA ALA A 27 2.02 10.84 -1.00
C ALA A 27 3.56 10.72 -1.15
N ILE A 28 4.31 11.75 -0.78
CA ILE A 28 5.78 11.76 -0.85
C ILE A 28 6.39 10.80 0.18
N THR A 29 5.98 10.88 1.45
CA THR A 29 6.56 10.03 2.52
C THR A 29 6.29 8.55 2.25
N HIS A 30 5.08 8.20 1.83
CA HIS A 30 4.74 6.84 1.47
C HIS A 30 5.41 6.41 0.15
N GLY A 31 5.55 7.30 -0.83
CA GLY A 31 6.30 7.06 -2.06
C GLY A 31 7.79 6.75 -1.80
N ILE A 32 8.42 7.47 -0.88
CA ILE A 32 9.77 7.15 -0.38
C ILE A 32 9.77 5.78 0.31
N GLY A 33 8.75 5.49 1.12
CA GLY A 33 8.53 4.18 1.73
C GLY A 33 8.50 3.04 0.71
N VAL A 34 7.88 3.21 -0.46
CA VAL A 34 7.91 2.22 -1.55
C VAL A 34 9.34 1.93 -2.00
N GLY A 35 10.10 3.00 -2.30
CA GLY A 35 11.49 2.86 -2.75
C GLY A 35 12.39 2.15 -1.72
N LEU A 36 12.27 2.54 -0.45
CA LEU A 36 12.99 1.91 0.65
C LEU A 36 12.60 0.44 0.85
N SER A 37 11.31 0.11 0.69
CA SER A 37 10.81 -1.26 0.79
C SER A 37 11.39 -2.17 -0.30
N ILE A 38 11.44 -1.68 -1.54
CA ILE A 38 12.06 -2.41 -2.66
C ILE A 38 13.55 -2.63 -2.39
N ALA A 39 14.28 -1.60 -1.98
CA ALA A 39 15.71 -1.71 -1.68
C ALA A 39 15.97 -2.74 -0.56
N ALA A 40 15.20 -2.67 0.54
CA ALA A 40 15.31 -3.61 1.65
C ALA A 40 15.00 -5.05 1.23
N LEU A 41 13.93 -5.28 0.45
CA LEU A 41 13.57 -6.60 -0.07
C LEU A 41 14.71 -7.19 -0.90
N VAL A 42 15.27 -6.42 -1.84
CA VAL A 42 16.37 -6.87 -2.69
C VAL A 42 17.58 -7.24 -1.86
N ILE A 43 17.99 -6.38 -0.91
CA ILE A 43 19.14 -6.64 -0.04
C ILE A 43 18.92 -7.95 0.74
N LEU A 44 17.78 -8.09 1.43
CA LEU A 44 17.51 -9.25 2.27
C LEU A 44 17.47 -10.57 1.47
N VAL A 45 16.78 -10.57 0.33
CA VAL A 45 16.66 -11.77 -0.52
C VAL A 45 18.01 -12.15 -1.13
N VAL A 46 18.80 -11.19 -1.62
CA VAL A 46 20.14 -11.47 -2.17
C VAL A 46 21.04 -12.08 -1.10
N PHE A 47 21.07 -11.51 0.12
CA PHE A 47 21.87 -12.05 1.21
C PHE A 47 21.42 -13.45 1.63
N ALA A 48 20.10 -13.68 1.76
CA ALA A 48 19.56 -15.00 2.08
C ALA A 48 19.90 -16.05 1.01
N ALA A 49 19.81 -15.68 -0.27
CA ALA A 49 20.16 -16.55 -1.38
C ALA A 49 21.67 -16.90 -1.37
N ARG A 50 22.55 -15.95 -1.03
CA ARG A 50 24.01 -16.18 -0.97
C ARG A 50 24.42 -17.19 0.11
N ILE A 51 23.64 -17.31 1.18
CA ILE A 51 23.86 -18.31 2.24
C ILE A 51 22.98 -19.57 2.06
N SER A 52 22.30 -19.71 0.92
CA SER A 52 21.41 -20.83 0.58
C SER A 52 20.28 -21.08 1.60
N ASP A 53 19.81 -20.02 2.27
CA ASP A 53 18.74 -20.11 3.26
C ASP A 53 17.37 -19.87 2.61
N THR A 54 16.74 -20.96 2.18
CA THR A 54 15.45 -20.90 1.45
C THR A 54 14.33 -20.32 2.32
N TRP A 55 14.32 -20.61 3.62
CA TRP A 55 13.31 -20.08 4.54
C TRP A 55 13.41 -18.57 4.63
N LYS A 56 14.62 -18.03 4.78
CA LYS A 56 14.83 -16.57 4.77
C LYS A 56 14.45 -15.93 3.43
N VAL A 57 14.77 -16.57 2.30
CA VAL A 57 14.36 -16.05 0.99
C VAL A 57 12.83 -15.90 0.91
N VAL A 58 12.09 -16.94 1.32
CA VAL A 58 10.61 -16.92 1.29
C VAL A 58 10.06 -15.89 2.28
N SER A 59 10.51 -15.92 3.54
CA SER A 59 10.04 -14.99 4.58
C SER A 59 10.32 -13.53 4.23
N PHE A 60 11.53 -13.20 3.77
CA PHE A 60 11.87 -11.85 3.34
C PHE A 60 11.09 -11.40 2.11
N SER A 61 10.81 -12.33 1.18
CA SER A 61 9.98 -12.03 0.01
C SER A 61 8.55 -11.66 0.40
N ILE A 62 7.94 -12.43 1.31
CA ILE A 62 6.58 -12.16 1.80
C ILE A 62 6.55 -10.82 2.55
N TYR A 63 7.43 -10.64 3.52
CA TYR A 63 7.55 -9.41 4.30
C TYR A 63 7.76 -8.17 3.42
N GLY A 64 8.74 -8.23 2.50
CA GLY A 64 9.05 -7.11 1.63
C GLY A 64 7.92 -6.81 0.64
N ALA A 65 7.27 -7.83 0.07
CA ALA A 65 6.14 -7.64 -0.84
C ALA A 65 4.95 -6.98 -0.16
N THR A 66 4.60 -7.39 1.07
CA THR A 66 3.50 -6.76 1.81
C THR A 66 3.84 -5.32 2.22
N MET A 67 5.10 -5.02 2.57
CA MET A 67 5.57 -3.64 2.78
C MET A 67 5.42 -2.77 1.52
N ILE A 68 5.81 -3.28 0.35
CA ILE A 68 5.66 -2.57 -0.92
C ILE A 68 4.19 -2.30 -1.22
N ILE A 69 3.32 -3.31 -1.07
CA ILE A 69 1.89 -3.17 -1.29
C ILE A 69 1.29 -2.10 -0.37
N LEU A 70 1.69 -2.08 0.90
CA LEU A 70 1.24 -1.08 1.88
C LEU A 70 1.62 0.34 1.47
N PHE A 71 2.92 0.58 1.31
CA PHE A 71 3.37 1.93 0.99
C PHE A 71 2.87 2.41 -0.38
N LEU A 72 2.75 1.50 -1.35
CA LEU A 72 2.24 1.85 -2.68
C LEU A 72 0.76 2.17 -2.64
N SER A 73 -0.05 1.36 -1.96
CA SER A 73 -1.49 1.61 -1.83
C SER A 73 -1.76 2.95 -1.14
N SER A 74 -0.98 3.26 -0.11
CA SER A 74 -1.08 4.52 0.62
C SER A 74 -0.65 5.74 -0.21
N ALA A 75 0.48 5.63 -0.92
CA ALA A 75 0.95 6.69 -1.80
C ALA A 75 -0.09 7.00 -2.90
N LEU A 76 -0.72 5.96 -3.48
CA LEU A 76 -1.76 6.12 -4.50
C LEU A 76 -3.06 6.70 -3.91
N TYR A 77 -3.45 6.29 -2.70
CA TYR A 77 -4.60 6.88 -2.00
C TYR A 77 -4.47 8.40 -1.81
N HIS A 78 -3.27 8.87 -1.46
CA HIS A 78 -2.98 10.29 -1.27
C HIS A 78 -2.69 11.04 -2.58
N SER A 79 -2.34 10.36 -3.66
CA SER A 79 -2.04 10.98 -4.96
C SER A 79 -3.30 11.28 -5.79
N PHE A 80 -4.38 10.52 -5.63
CA PHE A 80 -5.59 10.67 -6.45
C PHE A 80 -6.70 11.45 -5.75
N PRO A 81 -7.10 12.64 -6.25
CA PRO A 81 -8.20 13.41 -5.69
C PRO A 81 -9.59 12.92 -6.13
N GLN A 82 -9.70 12.14 -7.22
CA GLN A 82 -10.98 11.73 -7.78
C GLN A 82 -11.72 10.78 -6.82
N PRO A 83 -12.95 11.10 -6.36
CA PRO A 83 -13.61 10.35 -5.29
C PRO A 83 -13.73 8.85 -5.54
N TYR A 84 -14.09 8.43 -6.76
CA TYR A 84 -14.22 7.02 -7.11
C TYR A 84 -12.90 6.25 -6.99
N VAL A 85 -11.82 6.82 -7.52
CA VAL A 85 -10.47 6.23 -7.50
C VAL A 85 -9.91 6.24 -6.08
N LYS A 86 -10.10 7.36 -5.36
CA LYS A 86 -9.68 7.50 -3.97
C LYS A 86 -10.34 6.47 -3.06
N ARG A 87 -11.63 6.17 -3.25
CA ARG A 87 -12.32 5.10 -2.51
C ARG A 87 -11.75 3.72 -2.77
N PHE A 88 -11.38 3.41 -4.03
CA PHE A 88 -10.74 2.14 -4.35
C PHE A 88 -9.39 1.99 -3.62
N PHE A 89 -8.51 2.98 -3.73
CA PHE A 89 -7.22 2.94 -3.05
C PHE A 89 -7.33 3.00 -1.53
N ARG A 90 -8.39 3.62 -0.97
CA ARG A 90 -8.68 3.57 0.47
C ARG A 90 -8.86 2.13 0.97
N ILE A 91 -9.59 1.30 0.20
CA ILE A 91 -9.77 -0.12 0.57
C ILE A 91 -8.42 -0.83 0.56
N LEU A 92 -7.62 -0.63 -0.50
CA LEU A 92 -6.31 -1.25 -0.62
C LEU A 92 -5.36 -0.80 0.50
N ASP A 93 -5.30 0.49 0.77
CA ASP A 93 -4.49 1.09 1.83
C ASP A 93 -4.83 0.49 3.20
N HIS A 94 -6.11 0.47 3.58
CA HIS A 94 -6.52 -0.17 4.85
C HIS A 94 -6.29 -1.68 4.88
N SER A 95 -6.59 -2.38 3.78
CA SER A 95 -6.43 -3.84 3.71
C SER A 95 -4.96 -4.25 3.78
N SER A 96 -4.08 -3.43 3.21
CA SER A 96 -2.64 -3.67 3.18
C SER A 96 -1.99 -3.66 4.57
N ILE A 97 -2.58 -2.96 5.54
CA ILE A 97 -2.12 -2.99 6.93
C ILE A 97 -2.26 -4.40 7.50
N PHE A 98 -3.39 -5.06 7.26
CA PHE A 98 -3.60 -6.44 7.70
C PHE A 98 -2.71 -7.43 6.95
N LEU A 99 -2.45 -7.20 5.66
CA LEU A 99 -1.50 -7.99 4.89
C LEU A 99 -0.07 -7.84 5.43
N LEU A 100 0.35 -6.62 5.77
CA LEU A 100 1.67 -6.37 6.37
C LEU A 100 1.78 -7.03 7.74
N ILE A 101 0.78 -6.89 8.59
CA ILE A 101 0.73 -7.59 9.89
C ILE A 101 0.93 -9.09 9.67
N ALA A 102 0.17 -9.71 8.77
CA ALA A 102 0.33 -11.13 8.46
C ALA A 102 1.73 -11.46 7.92
N GLY A 103 2.30 -10.61 7.06
CA GLY A 103 3.64 -10.80 6.51
C GLY A 103 4.80 -10.53 7.47
N THR A 104 4.53 -9.99 8.67
CA THR A 104 5.55 -9.78 9.73
C THR A 104 5.71 -10.98 10.68
N TYR A 105 4.83 -11.98 10.61
CA TYR A 105 4.88 -13.23 11.38
C TYR A 105 5.27 -14.41 10.49
#